data_AF-A0A3D8LGY2-F1
#
_entry.id   AF-A0A3D8LGY2-F1
#
_cell.length_a   1.000
_cell.length_b   1.000
_cell.length_c   1.000
_cell.angle_alpha   90.00
_cell.angle_beta   90.00
_cell.angle_gamma   90.00
#
_symmetry.space_group_name_H-M   'P 1'
#
loop_
_entity.id
_entity.type
_entity.pdbx_description
1 polymer ?
#
loop_
_entity_poly.entity_id
_entity_poly.type
_entity_poly.pdbx_seq_one_letter_code
_entity_poly.pdbx_strand_id
1 'polypeptide(L)'
;MIINKVLPADGLSLGDPDVVTPKKLHFQIFCSLWAIATLFHMAQSSAFDARLHYVLLTIAVASVLYRPSSIPRFVMLIALQLGDVFYKMPALSNHWIFTALVDLTILHALLYLIIKHRSFRIRQEDLLNTFAPFVRVEVIILYFFVTFHKLNEDFFSPIGSCAAFFLQAQNSRGFFSLTPEFLALNAYFTIFVESLIPVMLCFRRTRIWGILIGLVFHCIIAYNPLNGFYDFSSMIFAVYFLFTSPQFGNSVAAKWAQVKEQLKGIRERAETYSFSKVVLAAVCFAGVVLTSVVLTKRVDDFHLFFFWTGFSFVYILLFFRYMAGRSERSHLPNRYSLSIPHWSFLIIPLLVFINGGSPYLGLKTESSFAMFSNLKTEGGVTNHFIVPAGVQVFDFQKDMVEVVSSSDKELQALAANRKLMAYFEFKDYVASNKPQFVEYIRKGKQYTFNLAEANHTHELMSQNPYLLRRLLSFREINKYDPQPCYH
;
A
#
# COMPACT_ATOMS: atom_id res chain seq x y z
N MET A 1 -16.21 -24.77 12.66
CA MET A 1 -16.53 -24.92 14.10
C MET A 1 -16.51 -23.56 14.81
N ILE A 2 -17.21 -22.56 14.24
CA ILE A 2 -17.33 -21.20 14.80
C ILE A 2 -18.69 -20.68 14.31
N ILE A 3 -19.43 -20.03 15.20
CA ILE A 3 -20.78 -19.43 15.09
C ILE A 3 -21.85 -20.29 15.77
N ASN A 4 -21.99 -20.13 17.09
CA ASN A 4 -23.25 -20.37 17.78
C ASN A 4 -23.85 -19.00 18.18
N LYS A 5 -25.13 -18.82 17.86
CA LYS A 5 -26.08 -17.78 18.28
C LYS A 5 -25.62 -16.32 18.26
N VAL A 6 -26.02 -15.60 17.21
CA VAL A 6 -26.21 -14.13 17.27
C VAL A 6 -27.64 -13.90 17.77
N LEU A 7 -27.82 -13.32 18.97
CA LEU A 7 -29.13 -12.98 19.53
C LEU A 7 -29.53 -11.53 19.20
N PRO A 8 -30.85 -11.21 19.18
CA PRO A 8 -31.35 -9.84 19.02
C PRO A 8 -31.04 -8.97 20.25
N ALA A 9 -31.04 -7.66 20.01
CA ALA A 9 -30.35 -6.64 20.81
C ALA A 9 -30.99 -6.24 22.16
N ASP A 10 -31.85 -7.05 22.77
CA ASP A 10 -32.56 -6.67 23.99
C ASP A 10 -32.46 -7.78 25.07
N GLY A 11 -31.57 -7.58 26.04
CA GLY A 11 -31.41 -8.48 27.19
C GLY A 11 -29.97 -8.51 27.75
N LEU A 12 -29.52 -7.41 28.35
CA LEU A 12 -28.20 -7.34 28.99
C LEU A 12 -28.23 -8.03 30.36
N SER A 13 -27.75 -9.27 30.42
CA SER A 13 -27.08 -9.82 31.62
C SER A 13 -25.56 -9.73 31.42
N LEU A 14 -24.81 -9.71 32.52
CA LEU A 14 -23.36 -9.52 32.58
C LEU A 14 -22.58 -10.58 31.75
N GLY A 15 -22.39 -10.28 30.46
CA GLY A 15 -21.22 -10.53 29.62
C GLY A 15 -20.58 -11.93 29.61
N ASP A 16 -21.22 -12.89 28.94
CA ASP A 16 -20.56 -14.12 28.48
C ASP A 16 -19.46 -13.77 27.43
N PRO A 17 -18.16 -14.10 27.65
CA PRO A 17 -17.06 -13.79 26.74
C PRO A 17 -17.19 -14.42 25.34
N ASP A 18 -18.09 -15.39 25.17
CA ASP A 18 -18.29 -16.11 23.90
C ASP A 18 -19.30 -15.45 22.95
N VAL A 19 -20.01 -14.39 23.37
CA VAL A 19 -20.92 -13.66 22.45
C VAL A 19 -20.11 -12.85 21.43
N VAL A 20 -20.34 -13.10 20.13
CA VAL A 20 -19.73 -12.34 19.04
C VAL A 20 -20.55 -11.08 18.80
N THR A 21 -20.08 -9.96 19.33
CA THR A 21 -20.66 -8.65 19.04
C THR A 21 -20.34 -8.22 17.60
N PRO A 22 -21.17 -7.36 16.97
CA PRO A 22 -20.89 -6.81 15.63
C PRO A 22 -19.52 -6.13 15.53
N LYS A 23 -19.08 -5.45 16.60
CA LYS A 23 -17.77 -4.78 16.64
C LYS A 23 -16.61 -5.76 16.78
N LYS A 24 -16.76 -6.82 17.58
CA LYS A 24 -15.76 -7.89 17.69
C LYS A 24 -15.57 -8.60 16.36
N LEU A 25 -16.65 -8.83 15.62
CA LEU A 25 -16.60 -9.36 14.26
C LEU A 25 -15.93 -8.38 13.28
N HIS A 26 -16.23 -7.09 13.37
CA HIS A 26 -15.57 -6.05 12.56
C HIS A 26 -14.05 -6.07 12.75
N PHE A 27 -13.57 -6.16 13.99
CA PHE A 27 -12.14 -6.29 14.27
C PHE A 27 -11.54 -7.55 13.62
N GLN A 28 -12.22 -8.70 13.75
CA GLN A 28 -11.75 -9.95 13.15
C GLN A 28 -11.62 -9.85 11.63
N ILE A 29 -12.61 -9.27 10.95
CA ILE A 29 -12.58 -9.08 9.50
C ILE A 29 -11.42 -8.15 9.11
N PHE A 30 -11.23 -7.05 9.83
CA PHE A 30 -10.09 -6.16 9.60
C PHE A 30 -8.75 -6.90 9.73
N CYS A 31 -8.53 -7.65 10.82
CA CYS A 31 -7.30 -8.43 11.00
C CYS A 31 -7.08 -9.45 9.87
N SER A 32 -8.14 -10.10 9.40
CA SER A 32 -8.05 -11.01 8.25
C SER A 32 -7.69 -10.27 6.95
N LEU A 33 -8.30 -9.11 6.68
CA LEU A 33 -7.98 -8.30 5.51
C LEU A 33 -6.55 -7.75 5.54
N TRP A 34 -6.08 -7.31 6.70
CA TRP A 34 -4.69 -6.85 6.89
C TRP A 34 -3.68 -7.99 6.67
N ALA A 35 -3.99 -9.19 7.17
CA ALA A 35 -3.18 -10.37 6.93
C ALA A 35 -3.17 -10.79 5.45
N ILE A 36 -4.31 -10.69 4.76
CA ILE A 36 -4.39 -10.94 3.30
C ILE A 36 -3.60 -9.89 2.51
N ALA A 37 -3.65 -8.61 2.89
CA ALA A 37 -2.83 -7.57 2.25
C ALA A 37 -1.32 -7.87 2.38
N THR A 38 -0.90 -8.44 3.50
CA THR A 38 0.47 -8.91 3.70
C THR A 38 0.85 -10.05 2.74
N LEU A 39 -0.09 -10.96 2.42
CA LEU A 39 0.16 -12.00 1.42
C LEU A 39 0.39 -11.40 0.03
N PHE A 40 -0.42 -10.42 -0.38
CA PHE A 40 -0.24 -9.74 -1.66
C PHE A 40 1.11 -8.98 -1.73
N HIS A 41 1.54 -8.35 -0.63
CA HIS A 41 2.88 -7.75 -0.55
C HIS A 41 4.00 -8.77 -0.78
N MET A 42 3.93 -9.93 -0.09
CA MET A 42 4.93 -10.99 -0.29
C MET A 42 4.86 -11.60 -1.70
N ALA A 43 3.64 -11.68 -2.28
CA ALA A 43 3.41 -12.21 -3.61
C ALA A 43 4.13 -11.44 -4.71
N GLN A 44 4.10 -10.11 -4.64
CA GLN A 44 4.76 -9.23 -5.63
C GLN A 44 6.27 -9.48 -5.76
N SER A 45 6.92 -9.90 -4.67
CA SER A 45 8.35 -10.20 -4.67
C SER A 45 8.67 -11.69 -4.81
N SER A 46 7.66 -12.55 -4.99
CA SER A 46 7.76 -14.02 -4.93
C SER A 46 8.53 -14.52 -3.70
N ALA A 47 8.49 -13.78 -2.59
CA ALA A 47 9.46 -13.93 -1.51
C ALA A 47 8.92 -14.71 -0.31
N PHE A 48 7.88 -15.53 -0.45
CA PHE A 48 7.19 -16.18 0.68
C PHE A 48 8.07 -16.99 1.62
N ASP A 49 9.08 -17.68 1.08
CA ASP A 49 9.98 -18.58 1.80
C ASP A 49 11.47 -18.32 1.51
N ALA A 50 11.78 -17.32 0.68
CA ALA A 50 13.14 -17.03 0.25
C ALA A 50 14.07 -16.62 1.40
N ARG A 51 13.53 -16.08 2.50
CA ARG A 51 14.28 -15.62 3.67
C ARG A 51 13.52 -15.88 4.96
N LEU A 52 14.24 -16.04 6.07
CA LEU A 52 13.66 -16.31 7.39
C LEU A 52 12.57 -15.31 7.79
N HIS A 53 12.76 -14.00 7.55
CA HIS A 53 11.76 -13.00 7.90
C HIS A 53 10.44 -13.18 7.14
N TYR A 54 10.48 -13.61 5.88
CA TYR A 54 9.26 -13.88 5.10
C TYR A 54 8.55 -15.17 5.54
N VAL A 55 9.31 -16.21 5.91
CA VAL A 55 8.74 -17.42 6.51
C VAL A 55 8.01 -17.07 7.82
N LEU A 56 8.65 -16.29 8.68
CA LEU A 56 8.03 -15.83 9.94
C LEU A 56 6.78 -14.98 9.66
N LEU A 57 6.83 -14.09 8.66
CA LEU A 57 5.69 -13.28 8.26
C LEU A 57 4.53 -14.14 7.74
N THR A 58 4.82 -15.16 6.92
CA THR A 58 3.83 -16.13 6.43
C THR A 58 3.19 -16.93 7.57
N ILE A 59 3.99 -17.39 8.54
CA ILE A 59 3.49 -18.06 9.74
C ILE A 59 2.59 -17.11 10.56
N ALA A 60 2.98 -15.84 10.69
CA ALA A 60 2.18 -14.85 11.41
C ALA A 60 0.84 -14.58 10.74
N VAL A 61 0.83 -14.45 9.41
CA VAL A 61 -0.39 -14.35 8.61
C VAL A 61 -1.29 -15.56 8.85
N ALA A 62 -0.76 -16.79 8.70
CA ALA A 62 -1.52 -18.02 8.91
C ALA A 62 -2.09 -18.10 10.34
N SER A 63 -1.30 -17.68 11.33
CA SER A 63 -1.70 -17.63 12.75
C SER A 63 -2.86 -16.66 12.99
N VAL A 64 -2.82 -15.47 12.38
CA VAL A 64 -3.91 -14.48 12.43
C VAL A 64 -5.15 -15.00 11.72
N LEU A 65 -5.03 -15.55 10.51
CA LEU A 65 -6.15 -16.10 9.76
C LEU A 65 -6.82 -17.29 10.50
N TYR A 66 -6.02 -18.10 11.21
CA TYR A 66 -6.53 -19.19 12.03
C TYR A 66 -7.32 -18.70 13.26
N ARG A 67 -6.94 -17.59 13.88
CA ARG A 67 -7.66 -17.00 15.02
C ARG A 67 -7.63 -15.46 14.98
N PRO A 68 -8.47 -14.83 14.14
CA PRO A 68 -8.44 -13.38 13.91
C PRO A 68 -8.92 -12.56 15.13
N SER A 69 -9.42 -13.22 16.17
CA SER A 69 -9.79 -12.59 17.44
C SER A 69 -8.62 -12.41 18.40
N SER A 70 -7.45 -12.99 18.11
CA SER A 70 -6.29 -12.99 19.01
C SER A 70 -5.42 -11.76 18.81
N ILE A 71 -5.48 -10.81 19.75
CA ILE A 71 -4.62 -9.62 19.75
C ILE A 71 -3.12 -9.98 19.73
N PRO A 72 -2.61 -10.93 20.54
CA PRO A 72 -1.19 -11.27 20.51
C PRO A 72 -0.69 -11.75 19.13
N ARG A 73 -1.49 -12.54 18.41
CA ARG A 73 -1.13 -13.00 17.06
C ARG A 73 -1.12 -11.85 16.07
N PHE A 74 -2.05 -10.91 16.20
CA PHE A 74 -2.09 -9.71 15.38
C PHE A 74 -0.89 -8.78 15.67
N VAL A 75 -0.52 -8.62 16.94
CA VAL A 75 0.69 -7.88 17.33
C VAL A 75 1.96 -8.53 16.80
N MET A 76 2.03 -9.87 16.80
CA MET A 76 3.16 -10.60 16.20
C MET A 76 3.29 -10.33 14.70
N LEU A 77 2.16 -10.33 13.97
CA LEU A 77 2.15 -9.95 12.55
C LEU A 77 2.67 -8.52 12.36
N ILE A 78 2.13 -7.56 13.11
CA ILE A 78 2.54 -6.14 13.07
C ILE A 78 4.04 -5.97 13.37
N ALA A 79 4.54 -6.63 14.42
CA ALA A 79 5.95 -6.54 14.79
C ALA A 79 6.87 -7.06 13.67
N LEU A 80 6.46 -8.12 12.97
CA LEU A 80 7.20 -8.66 11.82
C LEU A 80 7.10 -7.76 10.59
N GLN A 81 5.95 -7.12 10.34
CA GLN A 81 5.80 -6.10 9.28
C GLN A 81 6.74 -4.92 9.54
N LEU A 82 6.76 -4.37 10.76
CA LEU A 82 7.69 -3.31 11.15
C LEU A 82 9.16 -3.72 11.06
N GLY A 83 9.47 -4.97 11.44
CA GLY A 83 10.81 -5.53 11.29
C GLY A 83 11.26 -5.62 9.83
N ASP A 84 10.37 -6.04 8.93
CA ASP A 84 10.62 -6.09 7.49
C ASP A 84 10.80 -4.69 6.87
N VAL A 85 9.97 -3.73 7.29
CA VAL A 85 10.12 -2.31 6.92
C VAL A 85 11.50 -1.79 7.32
N PHE A 86 11.88 -1.98 8.59
CA PHE A 86 13.18 -1.53 9.10
C PHE A 86 14.36 -2.20 8.38
N TYR A 87 14.22 -3.48 8.04
CA TYR A 87 15.23 -4.22 7.29
C TYR A 87 15.45 -3.62 5.89
N LYS A 88 14.36 -3.29 5.18
CA LYS A 88 14.39 -2.76 3.81
C LYS A 88 14.71 -1.27 3.70
N MET A 89 14.55 -0.48 4.76
CA MET A 89 14.90 0.95 4.74
C MET A 89 16.32 1.20 4.22
N PRO A 90 16.56 2.18 3.34
CA PRO A 90 15.60 3.18 2.87
C PRO A 90 14.81 2.79 1.62
N ALA A 91 15.15 1.67 0.96
CA ALA A 91 14.54 1.20 -0.28
C ALA A 91 13.18 0.53 -0.01
N LEU A 92 12.13 1.34 0.09
CA LEU A 92 10.77 0.92 0.44
C LEU A 92 9.74 1.41 -0.57
N SER A 93 8.70 0.61 -0.75
CA SER A 93 7.51 1.05 -1.47
C SER A 93 6.63 1.95 -0.60
N ASN A 94 5.84 2.80 -1.26
CA ASN A 94 4.93 3.74 -0.59
C ASN A 94 3.90 3.03 0.31
N HIS A 95 3.31 1.91 -0.12
CA HIS A 95 2.37 1.17 0.73
C HIS A 95 3.04 0.59 1.96
N TRP A 96 4.30 0.16 1.89
CA TRP A 96 4.93 -0.51 3.03
C TRP A 96 5.32 0.48 4.13
N ILE A 97 5.71 1.71 3.75
CA ILE A 97 5.81 2.82 4.72
C ILE A 97 4.44 3.16 5.31
N PHE A 98 3.39 3.22 4.50
CA PHE A 98 2.05 3.50 5.02
C PHE A 98 1.55 2.40 5.96
N THR A 99 1.76 1.13 5.62
CA THR A 99 1.52 -0.04 6.49
C THR A 99 2.23 0.14 7.83
N ALA A 100 3.52 0.51 7.82
CA ALA A 100 4.27 0.76 9.05
C ALA A 100 3.63 1.84 9.93
N LEU A 101 3.13 2.93 9.32
CA LEU A 101 2.48 4.01 10.05
C LEU A 101 1.13 3.56 10.64
N VAL A 102 0.33 2.82 9.87
CA VAL A 102 -0.92 2.20 10.37
C VAL A 102 -0.64 1.24 11.53
N ASP A 103 0.39 0.41 11.40
CA ASP A 103 0.84 -0.54 12.40
C ASP A 103 1.29 0.17 13.70
N LEU A 104 2.04 1.27 13.58
CA LEU A 104 2.42 2.12 14.71
C LEU A 104 1.18 2.73 15.39
N THR A 105 0.15 3.13 14.63
CA THR A 105 -1.11 3.62 15.18
C THR A 105 -1.87 2.53 15.94
N ILE A 106 -1.86 1.29 15.46
CA ILE A 106 -2.46 0.14 16.17
C ILE A 106 -1.70 -0.17 17.46
N LEU A 107 -0.36 -0.19 17.42
CA LEU A 107 0.48 -0.42 18.61
C LEU A 107 0.33 0.71 19.64
N HIS A 108 0.26 1.96 19.20
CA HIS A 108 0.01 3.10 20.07
C HIS A 108 -1.37 2.98 20.74
N ALA A 109 -2.41 2.58 20.00
CA ALA A 109 -3.73 2.33 20.56
C ALA A 109 -3.71 1.21 21.62
N LEU A 110 -2.99 0.13 21.35
CA LEU A 110 -2.83 -0.97 22.31
C LEU A 110 -2.11 -0.50 23.58
N LEU A 111 -0.99 0.21 23.44
CA LEU A 111 -0.22 0.73 24.57
C LEU A 111 -1.05 1.71 25.41
N TYR A 112 -1.78 2.63 24.76
CA TYR A 112 -2.68 3.57 25.41
C TYR A 112 -3.74 2.83 26.24
N LEU A 113 -4.37 1.78 25.69
CA LEU A 113 -5.38 1.00 26.41
C LEU A 113 -4.78 0.18 27.56
N ILE A 114 -3.57 -0.37 27.39
CA ILE A 114 -2.85 -1.07 28.48
C ILE A 114 -2.59 -0.13 29.64
N ILE A 115 -2.09 1.09 29.36
CA ILE A 115 -1.81 2.10 30.39
C ILE A 115 -3.12 2.57 31.05
N LYS A 116 -4.14 2.89 30.24
CA LYS A 116 -5.43 3.40 30.72
C LYS A 116 -6.18 2.39 31.57
N HIS A 117 -6.21 1.12 31.16
CA HIS A 117 -6.89 0.06 31.90
C HIS A 117 -6.02 -0.62 32.94
N ARG A 118 -4.71 -0.31 32.98
CA ARG A 118 -3.71 -0.98 33.81
C ARG A 118 -3.77 -2.51 33.67
N SER A 119 -3.98 -2.98 32.45
CA SER A 119 -4.24 -4.40 32.16
C SER A 119 -3.83 -4.76 30.73
N PHE A 120 -3.23 -5.94 30.57
CA PHE A 120 -2.96 -6.52 29.24
C PHE A 120 -4.20 -7.19 28.63
N ARG A 121 -5.30 -7.30 29.37
CA ARG A 121 -6.58 -7.86 28.88
C ARG A 121 -7.38 -6.76 28.19
N ILE A 122 -7.04 -6.51 26.93
CA ILE A 122 -7.72 -5.53 26.09
C ILE A 122 -8.83 -6.19 25.27
N ARG A 123 -10.01 -5.58 25.24
CA ARG A 123 -11.11 -6.05 24.37
C ARG A 123 -10.85 -5.59 22.94
N GLN A 124 -11.14 -6.47 21.98
CA GLN A 124 -10.95 -6.20 20.54
C GLN A 124 -11.71 -4.95 20.08
N GLU A 125 -12.91 -4.76 20.64
CA GLU A 125 -13.77 -3.62 20.32
C GLU A 125 -13.15 -2.30 20.77
N ASP A 126 -12.53 -2.27 21.95
CA ASP A 126 -11.89 -1.07 22.50
C ASP A 126 -10.67 -0.71 21.64
N LEU A 127 -9.88 -1.71 21.26
CA LEU A 127 -8.74 -1.53 20.36
C LEU A 127 -9.18 -0.95 19.01
N LEU A 128 -10.15 -1.60 18.35
CA LEU A 128 -10.70 -1.14 17.07
C LEU A 128 -11.22 0.31 17.14
N ASN A 129 -12.03 0.62 18.15
CA ASN A 129 -12.60 1.96 18.30
C ASN A 129 -11.52 3.03 18.57
N THR A 130 -10.37 2.64 19.13
CA THR A 130 -9.28 3.55 19.46
C THR A 130 -8.41 3.88 18.23
N PHE A 131 -7.97 2.88 17.45
CA PHE A 131 -7.07 3.14 16.31
C PHE A 131 -7.82 3.56 15.03
N ALA A 132 -9.02 3.02 14.78
CA ALA A 132 -9.68 3.17 13.48
C ALA A 132 -9.93 4.63 13.06
N PRO A 133 -10.32 5.58 13.95
CA PRO A 133 -10.47 6.98 13.57
C PRO A 133 -9.18 7.60 13.02
N PHE A 134 -8.02 7.24 13.56
CA PHE A 134 -6.72 7.79 13.15
C PHE A 134 -6.24 7.19 11.84
N VAL A 135 -6.39 5.87 11.66
CA VAL A 135 -6.11 5.23 10.37
C VAL A 135 -6.98 5.82 9.25
N ARG A 136 -8.25 6.18 9.54
CA ARG A 136 -9.07 6.91 8.57
C ARG A 136 -8.47 8.27 8.21
N VAL A 137 -7.98 9.04 9.18
CA VAL A 137 -7.30 10.33 8.93
C VAL A 137 -6.03 10.12 8.11
N GLU A 138 -5.23 9.11 8.44
CA GLU A 138 -4.01 8.74 7.70
C GLU A 138 -4.32 8.42 6.24
N VAL A 139 -5.42 7.70 5.96
CA VAL A 139 -5.88 7.45 4.57
C VAL A 139 -6.26 8.75 3.87
N ILE A 140 -6.95 9.69 4.53
CA ILE A 140 -7.27 10.99 3.91
C ILE A 140 -5.99 11.78 3.61
N ILE A 141 -5.00 11.78 4.51
CA ILE A 141 -3.70 12.43 4.28
C ILE A 141 -2.96 11.76 3.12
N LEU A 142 -2.97 10.42 3.06
CA LEU A 142 -2.39 9.67 1.95
C LEU A 142 -2.99 10.11 0.61
N TYR A 143 -4.32 10.09 0.48
CA TYR A 143 -5.00 10.52 -0.74
C TYR A 143 -4.75 11.98 -1.08
N PHE A 144 -4.68 12.86 -0.07
CA PHE A 144 -4.29 14.25 -0.29
C PHE A 144 -2.95 14.33 -1.02
N PHE A 145 -1.90 13.64 -0.54
CA PHE A 145 -0.59 13.67 -1.20
C PHE A 145 -0.57 12.96 -2.55
N VAL A 146 -1.29 11.83 -2.69
CA VAL A 146 -1.39 11.09 -3.96
C VAL A 146 -1.93 11.98 -5.09
N THR A 147 -2.91 12.83 -4.79
CA THR A 147 -3.43 13.84 -5.73
C THR A 147 -2.52 15.06 -5.81
N PHE A 148 -2.11 15.61 -4.67
CA PHE A 148 -1.35 16.86 -4.62
C PHE A 148 -0.04 16.74 -5.40
N HIS A 149 0.69 15.64 -5.24
CA HIS A 149 1.91 15.40 -6.00
C HIS A 149 1.70 15.38 -7.51
N LYS A 150 0.52 14.99 -8.01
CA LYS A 150 0.16 14.98 -9.44
C LYS A 150 -0.23 16.35 -10.00
N LEU A 151 -0.33 17.38 -9.16
CA LEU A 151 -0.56 18.76 -9.60
C LEU A 151 0.76 19.41 -10.08
N ASN A 152 1.36 18.81 -11.10
CA ASN A 152 2.61 19.25 -11.70
C ASN A 152 2.57 19.15 -13.24
N GLU A 153 3.46 19.89 -13.90
CA GLU A 153 3.49 20.01 -15.36
C GLU A 153 3.64 18.67 -16.09
N ASP A 154 4.55 17.80 -15.63
CA ASP A 154 4.88 16.55 -16.31
C ASP A 154 3.74 15.51 -16.21
N PHE A 155 2.95 15.51 -15.14
CA PHE A 155 1.81 14.60 -15.01
C PHE A 155 0.71 14.85 -16.03
N PHE A 156 0.55 16.10 -16.49
CA PHE A 156 -0.40 16.47 -17.54
C PHE A 156 0.19 16.40 -18.96
N SER A 157 1.49 16.08 -19.09
CA SER A 157 2.16 15.94 -20.39
C SER A 157 1.70 14.67 -21.12
N PRO A 158 1.20 14.76 -22.36
CA PRO A 158 0.80 13.58 -23.14
C PRO A 158 1.95 12.60 -23.44
N ILE A 159 3.21 13.04 -23.32
CA ILE A 159 4.40 12.26 -23.68
C ILE A 159 5.09 11.71 -22.42
N GLY A 160 5.22 12.52 -21.37
CA GLY A 160 5.96 12.16 -20.14
C GLY A 160 5.11 11.58 -19.02
N SER A 161 3.77 11.75 -19.08
CA SER A 161 2.88 11.41 -17.96
C SER A 161 2.90 9.93 -17.60
N CYS A 162 3.05 9.68 -16.29
CA CYS A 162 2.83 8.36 -15.73
C CYS A 162 1.43 7.81 -16.01
N ALA A 163 0.39 8.66 -16.03
CA ALA A 163 -0.96 8.21 -16.36
C ALA A 163 -1.04 7.65 -17.79
N ALA A 164 -0.41 8.32 -18.76
CA ALA A 164 -0.36 7.84 -20.14
C ALA A 164 0.48 6.55 -20.25
N PHE A 165 1.65 6.52 -19.63
CA PHE A 165 2.57 5.39 -19.64
C PHE A 165 1.92 4.10 -19.10
N PHE A 166 1.29 4.17 -17.92
CA PHE A 166 0.64 3.00 -17.33
C PHE A 166 -0.58 2.54 -18.12
N LEU A 167 -1.37 3.46 -18.67
CA LEU A 167 -2.52 3.11 -19.50
C LEU A 167 -2.10 2.39 -20.79
N GLN A 168 -1.02 2.87 -21.45
CA GLN A 168 -0.45 2.19 -22.61
C GLN A 168 0.00 0.78 -22.27
N ALA A 169 0.70 0.59 -21.14
CA ALA A 169 1.15 -0.72 -20.72
C ALA A 169 -0.01 -1.68 -20.40
N GLN A 170 -1.04 -1.18 -19.72
CA GLN A 170 -2.24 -1.96 -19.41
C GLN A 170 -3.03 -2.33 -20.67
N ASN A 171 -3.00 -1.49 -21.70
CA ASN A 171 -3.61 -1.74 -23.00
C ASN A 171 -2.61 -2.31 -24.04
N SER A 172 -1.50 -2.91 -23.61
CA SER A 172 -0.47 -3.46 -24.51
C SER A 172 -0.99 -4.52 -25.50
N ARG A 173 -2.14 -5.16 -25.21
CA ARG A 173 -2.83 -6.11 -26.09
C ARG A 173 -3.84 -5.47 -27.04
N GLY A 174 -4.00 -4.14 -27.02
CA GLY A 174 -4.86 -3.40 -27.94
C GLY A 174 -6.36 -3.64 -27.72
N PHE A 175 -6.81 -3.72 -26.46
CA PHE A 175 -8.24 -3.87 -26.15
C PHE A 175 -9.09 -2.71 -26.65
N PHE A 176 -8.51 -1.51 -26.75
CA PHE A 176 -9.13 -0.30 -27.31
C PHE A 176 -8.10 0.62 -27.95
N SER A 177 -8.55 1.55 -28.80
CA SER A 177 -7.68 2.53 -29.45
C SER A 177 -7.26 3.65 -28.49
N LEU A 178 -5.97 3.90 -28.37
CA LEU A 178 -5.41 4.99 -27.55
C LEU A 178 -5.05 6.18 -28.44
N THR A 179 -5.92 7.17 -28.52
CA THR A 179 -5.57 8.45 -29.16
C THR A 179 -4.82 9.36 -28.17
N PRO A 180 -4.04 10.35 -28.65
CA PRO A 180 -3.38 11.32 -27.77
C PRO A 180 -4.35 12.03 -26.81
N GLU A 181 -5.56 12.34 -27.25
CA GLU A 181 -6.61 12.96 -26.44
C GLU A 181 -7.08 12.03 -25.31
N PHE A 182 -7.20 10.73 -25.60
CA PHE A 182 -7.60 9.74 -24.60
C PHE A 182 -6.52 9.57 -23.52
N LEU A 183 -5.25 9.58 -23.92
CA LEU A 183 -4.11 9.54 -22.99
C LEU A 183 -4.06 10.78 -22.10
N ALA A 184 -4.27 11.97 -22.69
CA ALA A 184 -4.36 13.21 -21.93
C ALA A 184 -5.54 13.18 -20.95
N LEU A 185 -6.71 12.74 -21.41
CA LEU A 185 -7.92 12.60 -20.57
C LEU A 185 -7.69 11.65 -19.38
N ASN A 186 -6.87 10.62 -19.53
CA ASN A 186 -6.57 9.68 -18.44
C ASN A 186 -5.89 10.37 -17.24
N ALA A 187 -5.03 11.37 -17.47
CA ALA A 187 -4.39 12.14 -16.40
C ALA A 187 -5.45 12.92 -15.59
N TYR A 188 -6.36 13.62 -16.27
CA TYR A 188 -7.46 14.34 -15.64
C TYR A 188 -8.43 13.40 -14.91
N PHE A 189 -8.77 12.26 -15.52
CA PHE A 189 -9.63 11.26 -14.90
C PHE A 189 -9.02 10.69 -13.62
N THR A 190 -7.72 10.40 -13.64
CA THR A 190 -6.98 9.89 -12.47
C THR A 190 -7.04 10.90 -11.32
N ILE A 191 -6.71 12.16 -11.58
CA ILE A 191 -6.77 13.23 -10.55
C ILE A 191 -8.21 13.42 -10.05
N PHE A 192 -9.19 13.40 -10.94
CA PHE A 192 -10.60 13.53 -10.55
C PHE A 192 -11.03 12.41 -9.60
N VAL A 193 -10.75 11.14 -9.93
CA VAL A 193 -11.11 10.00 -9.09
C VAL A 193 -10.34 10.02 -7.77
N GLU A 194 -9.03 10.25 -7.80
CA GLU A 194 -8.19 10.31 -6.61
C GLU A 194 -8.56 11.49 -5.68
N SER A 195 -9.06 12.60 -6.22
CA SER A 195 -9.60 13.73 -5.44
C SER A 195 -10.99 13.42 -4.89
N LEU A 196 -11.84 12.78 -5.70
CA LEU A 196 -13.24 12.51 -5.36
C LEU A 196 -13.35 11.53 -4.19
N ILE A 197 -12.55 10.47 -4.19
CA ILE A 197 -12.53 9.44 -3.14
C ILE A 197 -12.41 10.04 -1.73
N PRO A 198 -11.32 10.76 -1.34
CA PRO A 198 -11.15 11.27 0.02
C PRO A 198 -12.24 12.27 0.41
N VAL A 199 -12.67 13.13 -0.53
CA VAL A 199 -13.78 14.07 -0.30
C VAL A 199 -15.05 13.28 0.06
N MET A 200 -15.39 12.25 -0.71
CA MET A 200 -16.56 11.42 -0.45
C MET A 200 -16.44 10.64 0.87
N LEU A 201 -15.25 10.17 1.24
CA LEU A 201 -15.00 9.46 2.50
C LEU A 201 -15.21 10.36 3.74
N CYS A 202 -14.89 11.64 3.64
CA CYS A 202 -15.09 12.63 4.70
C CYS A 202 -16.57 12.82 5.05
N PHE A 203 -17.47 12.86 4.06
CA PHE A 203 -18.90 13.08 4.31
C PHE A 203 -19.69 11.78 4.49
N ARG A 204 -20.46 11.70 5.57
CA ARG A 204 -21.22 10.49 5.95
C ARG A 204 -22.18 9.99 4.87
N ARG A 205 -22.80 10.92 4.11
CA ARG A 205 -23.79 10.58 3.06
C ARG A 205 -23.14 9.97 1.83
N THR A 206 -21.95 10.44 1.46
CA THR A 206 -21.22 10.02 0.24
C THR A 206 -20.20 8.92 0.51
N ARG A 207 -19.84 8.65 1.77
CA ARG A 207 -18.78 7.70 2.13
C ARG A 207 -18.93 6.31 1.51
N ILE A 208 -20.15 5.77 1.48
CA ILE A 208 -20.38 4.43 0.92
C ILE A 208 -20.04 4.39 -0.58
N TRP A 209 -20.36 5.47 -1.29
CA TRP A 209 -20.01 5.64 -2.70
C TRP A 209 -18.51 5.89 -2.88
N GLY A 210 -17.88 6.68 -2.00
CA GLY A 210 -16.43 6.86 -2.00
C GLY A 210 -15.67 5.54 -1.83
N ILE A 211 -16.14 4.67 -0.92
CA ILE A 211 -15.59 3.31 -0.77
C ILE A 211 -15.80 2.51 -2.07
N LEU A 212 -17.01 2.48 -2.63
CA LEU A 212 -17.29 1.70 -3.84
C LEU A 212 -16.43 2.15 -5.04
N ILE A 213 -16.37 3.46 -5.28
CA ILE A 213 -15.56 4.06 -6.35
C ILE A 213 -14.09 3.69 -6.16
N GLY A 214 -13.57 3.86 -4.95
CA GLY A 214 -12.18 3.50 -4.67
C GLY A 214 -11.92 2.00 -4.80
N LEU A 215 -12.82 1.12 -4.35
CA LEU A 215 -12.69 -0.33 -4.55
C LEU A 215 -12.64 -0.70 -6.04
N VAL A 216 -13.51 -0.11 -6.86
CA VAL A 216 -13.54 -0.35 -8.32
C VAL A 216 -12.29 0.22 -8.99
N PHE A 217 -11.87 1.43 -8.64
CA PHE A 217 -10.64 2.04 -9.13
C PHE A 217 -9.41 1.17 -8.82
N HIS A 218 -9.26 0.76 -7.57
CA HIS A 218 -8.18 -0.11 -7.12
C HIS A 218 -8.24 -1.50 -7.75
N CYS A 219 -9.45 -2.05 -8.00
CA CYS A 219 -9.63 -3.28 -8.77
C CYS A 219 -9.03 -3.17 -10.17
N ILE A 220 -9.29 -2.08 -10.88
CA ILE A 220 -8.87 -1.86 -12.27
C ILE A 220 -7.36 -1.63 -12.36
N ILE A 221 -6.80 -0.74 -11.55
CA ILE A 221 -5.37 -0.39 -11.65
C ILE A 221 -4.46 -1.55 -11.23
N ALA A 222 -4.93 -2.44 -10.35
CA ALA A 222 -4.19 -3.62 -9.91
C ALA A 222 -3.84 -4.62 -11.03
N TYR A 223 -4.45 -4.50 -12.22
CA TYR A 223 -4.10 -5.29 -13.40
C TYR A 223 -2.98 -4.68 -14.26
N ASN A 224 -2.37 -3.57 -13.82
CA ASN A 224 -1.25 -3.02 -14.55
C ASN A 224 -0.05 -4.01 -14.53
N PRO A 225 0.56 -4.31 -15.69
CA PRO A 225 1.64 -5.30 -15.75
C PRO A 225 3.00 -4.76 -15.32
N LEU A 226 3.20 -3.44 -15.23
CA LEU A 226 4.51 -2.85 -14.93
C LEU A 226 4.78 -2.70 -13.45
N ASN A 227 3.72 -2.61 -12.65
CA ASN A 227 3.84 -2.46 -11.21
C ASN A 227 2.76 -3.28 -10.53
N GLY A 228 3.14 -4.03 -9.51
CA GLY A 228 2.26 -4.93 -8.75
C GLY A 228 1.26 -4.20 -7.87
N PHE A 229 0.49 -3.27 -8.43
CA PHE A 229 -0.45 -2.40 -7.72
C PHE A 229 -1.50 -3.15 -6.90
N TYR A 230 -1.64 -4.46 -7.06
CA TYR A 230 -2.46 -5.31 -6.19
C TYR A 230 -1.99 -5.32 -4.74
N ASP A 231 -0.70 -5.11 -4.44
CA ASP A 231 -0.22 -5.03 -3.06
C ASP A 231 -0.69 -3.75 -2.36
N PHE A 232 -0.52 -2.59 -3.00
CA PHE A 232 -1.09 -1.32 -2.59
C PHE A 232 -2.61 -1.39 -2.49
N SER A 233 -3.27 -1.94 -3.52
CA SER A 233 -4.72 -2.02 -3.60
C SER A 233 -5.32 -2.94 -2.53
N SER A 234 -4.67 -4.05 -2.21
CA SER A 234 -5.10 -4.94 -1.11
C SER A 234 -5.01 -4.27 0.26
N MET A 235 -3.95 -3.47 0.49
CA MET A 235 -3.81 -2.65 1.70
C MET A 235 -4.94 -1.61 1.76
N ILE A 236 -5.24 -0.92 0.66
CA ILE A 236 -6.35 0.03 0.58
C ILE A 236 -7.70 -0.63 0.89
N PHE A 237 -7.97 -1.82 0.34
CA PHE A 237 -9.20 -2.59 0.64
C PHE A 237 -9.33 -2.89 2.14
N ALA A 238 -8.22 -3.18 2.83
CA ALA A 238 -8.20 -3.43 4.26
C ALA A 238 -8.48 -2.16 5.08
N VAL A 239 -7.86 -1.01 4.77
CA VAL A 239 -8.12 0.24 5.51
C VAL A 239 -9.46 0.88 5.16
N TYR A 240 -9.97 0.69 3.93
CA TYR A 240 -11.33 1.08 3.55
C TYR A 240 -12.39 0.36 4.35
N PHE A 241 -12.14 -0.88 4.75
CA PHE A 241 -13.03 -1.61 5.63
C PHE A 241 -13.31 -0.84 6.94
N LEU A 242 -12.34 -0.06 7.43
CA LEU A 242 -12.51 0.77 8.63
C LEU A 242 -13.52 1.91 8.41
N PHE A 243 -13.80 2.33 7.18
CA PHE A 243 -14.83 3.32 6.87
C PHE A 243 -16.24 2.71 6.79
N THR A 244 -16.34 1.37 6.74
CA THR A 244 -17.61 0.65 6.75
C THR A 244 -18.19 0.56 8.17
N SER A 245 -19.45 0.13 8.26
CA SER A 245 -20.12 -0.01 9.55
C SER A 245 -20.06 -1.44 10.09
N PRO A 246 -20.13 -1.66 11.43
CA PRO A 246 -20.24 -3.01 12.01
C PRO A 246 -21.38 -3.84 11.41
N GLN A 247 -22.44 -3.19 10.91
CA GLN A 247 -23.53 -3.87 10.22
C GLN A 247 -23.07 -4.54 8.93
N PHE A 248 -22.09 -3.97 8.21
CA PHE A 248 -21.50 -4.63 7.04
C PHE A 248 -20.80 -5.92 7.45
N GLY A 249 -20.04 -5.91 8.55
CA GLY A 249 -19.44 -7.13 9.10
C GLY A 249 -20.48 -8.22 9.38
N ASN A 250 -21.62 -7.86 9.98
CA ASN A 250 -22.73 -8.80 10.19
C ASN A 250 -23.29 -9.35 8.87
N SER A 251 -23.46 -8.52 7.85
CA SER A 251 -23.92 -8.97 6.52
C SER A 251 -22.94 -9.98 5.91
N VAL A 252 -21.63 -9.75 6.05
CA VAL A 252 -20.59 -10.70 5.62
C VAL A 252 -20.69 -12.02 6.38
N ALA A 253 -20.79 -11.98 7.72
CA ALA A 253 -20.91 -13.20 8.52
C ALA A 253 -22.20 -13.98 8.25
N ALA A 254 -23.33 -13.29 8.09
CA ALA A 254 -24.60 -13.91 7.74
C ALA A 254 -24.51 -14.62 6.37
N LYS A 255 -23.89 -13.95 5.39
CA LYS A 255 -23.70 -14.57 4.07
C LYS A 255 -22.75 -15.76 4.12
N TRP A 256 -21.68 -15.67 4.91
CA TRP A 256 -20.75 -16.76 5.12
C TRP A 256 -21.40 -17.96 5.82
N ALA A 257 -22.27 -17.72 6.80
CA ALA A 257 -23.05 -18.78 7.45
C ALA A 257 -23.97 -19.48 6.43
N GLN A 258 -24.65 -18.71 5.56
CA GLN A 258 -25.46 -19.28 4.48
C GLN A 258 -24.63 -20.14 3.51
N VAL A 259 -23.44 -19.67 3.12
CA VAL A 259 -22.53 -20.45 2.26
C VAL A 259 -22.07 -21.73 2.95
N LYS A 260 -21.76 -21.69 4.24
CA LYS A 260 -21.39 -22.89 5.02
C LYS A 260 -22.51 -23.92 5.06
N GLU A 261 -23.75 -23.51 5.29
CA GLU A 261 -24.90 -24.41 5.27
C GLU A 261 -25.10 -25.03 3.88
N GLN A 262 -24.94 -24.23 2.82
CA GLN A 262 -24.98 -24.75 1.44
C GLN A 262 -23.86 -25.76 1.17
N LEU A 263 -22.64 -25.48 1.62
CA LEU A 263 -21.48 -26.39 1.48
C LEU A 263 -21.67 -27.69 2.29
N LYS A 264 -22.28 -27.61 3.47
CA LYS A 264 -22.64 -28.78 4.28
C LYS A 264 -23.66 -29.65 3.54
N GLY A 265 -24.71 -29.04 2.98
CA GLY A 265 -25.69 -29.74 2.15
C GLY A 265 -25.09 -30.34 0.87
N ILE A 266 -24.09 -29.69 0.26
CA ILE A 266 -23.33 -30.27 -0.87
C ILE A 266 -22.51 -31.47 -0.40
N ARG A 267 -21.82 -31.38 0.75
CA ARG A 267 -21.04 -32.48 1.32
C ARG A 267 -21.92 -33.69 1.63
N GLU A 268 -23.07 -33.49 2.27
CA GLU A 268 -24.05 -34.54 2.57
C GLU A 268 -24.59 -35.20 1.29
N ARG A 269 -24.77 -34.44 0.20
CA ARG A 269 -25.13 -34.99 -1.13
C ARG A 269 -23.96 -35.67 -1.82
N ALA A 270 -22.73 -35.21 -1.60
CA ALA A 270 -21.50 -35.75 -2.17
C ALA A 270 -21.05 -37.07 -1.50
N GLU A 271 -21.54 -37.35 -0.29
CA GLU A 271 -21.37 -38.64 0.39
C GLU A 271 -22.08 -39.82 -0.34
N THR A 272 -22.90 -39.54 -1.36
CA THR A 272 -23.25 -40.55 -2.37
C THR A 272 -22.09 -40.77 -3.34
N TYR A 273 -21.24 -41.74 -2.99
CA TYR A 273 -20.11 -42.16 -3.81
C TYR A 273 -20.58 -42.52 -5.23
N SER A 274 -19.99 -41.86 -6.23
CA SER A 274 -20.27 -42.12 -7.64
C SER A 274 -18.98 -41.96 -8.42
N PHE A 275 -18.52 -43.07 -9.01
CA PHE A 275 -17.27 -43.10 -9.78
C PHE A 275 -17.24 -42.06 -10.90
N SER A 276 -18.37 -41.82 -11.57
CA SER A 276 -18.48 -40.79 -12.61
C SER A 276 -18.28 -39.37 -12.10
N LYS A 277 -18.74 -39.06 -10.87
CA LYS A 277 -18.48 -37.75 -10.24
C LYS A 277 -17.00 -37.57 -9.89
N VAL A 278 -16.31 -38.64 -9.48
CA VAL A 278 -14.87 -38.62 -9.20
C VAL A 278 -14.07 -38.41 -10.49
N VAL A 279 -14.41 -39.14 -11.56
CA VAL A 279 -13.78 -38.97 -12.89
C VAL A 279 -14.03 -37.56 -13.43
N LEU A 280 -15.25 -37.04 -13.33
CA LEU A 280 -15.56 -35.66 -13.74
C LEU A 280 -14.78 -34.63 -12.94
N ALA A 281 -14.70 -34.77 -11.61
CA ALA A 281 -13.92 -33.88 -10.76
C ALA A 281 -12.43 -33.92 -11.11
N ALA A 282 -11.87 -35.10 -11.37
CA ALA A 282 -10.48 -35.28 -11.79
C ALA A 282 -10.21 -34.64 -13.17
N VAL A 283 -11.12 -34.81 -14.14
CA VAL A 283 -11.01 -34.17 -15.47
C VAL A 283 -11.13 -32.65 -15.36
N CYS A 284 -12.08 -32.13 -14.57
CA CYS A 284 -12.20 -30.70 -14.32
C CYS A 284 -10.95 -30.15 -13.63
N PHE A 285 -10.41 -30.85 -12.63
CA PHE A 285 -9.18 -30.44 -11.94
C PHE A 285 -7.99 -30.45 -12.90
N ALA A 286 -7.80 -31.52 -13.68
CA ALA A 286 -6.75 -31.59 -14.69
C ALA A 286 -6.90 -30.50 -15.76
N GLY A 287 -8.12 -30.21 -16.19
CA GLY A 287 -8.43 -29.10 -17.10
C GLY A 287 -8.09 -27.73 -16.52
N VAL A 288 -8.42 -27.49 -15.24
CA VAL A 288 -8.05 -26.25 -14.53
C VAL A 288 -6.54 -26.13 -14.40
N VAL A 289 -5.84 -27.20 -14.01
CA VAL A 289 -4.38 -27.22 -13.91
C VAL A 289 -3.73 -26.96 -15.26
N LEU A 290 -4.14 -27.67 -16.31
CA LEU A 290 -3.61 -27.50 -17.66
C LEU A 290 -3.86 -26.09 -18.20
N THR A 291 -5.08 -25.57 -18.03
CA THR A 291 -5.43 -24.20 -18.42
C THR A 291 -4.59 -23.19 -17.64
N SER A 292 -4.41 -23.40 -16.33
CA SER A 292 -3.56 -22.53 -15.50
C SER A 292 -2.11 -22.57 -15.94
N VAL A 293 -1.55 -23.74 -16.29
CA VAL A 293 -0.17 -23.86 -16.82
C VAL A 293 -0.04 -23.13 -18.15
N VAL A 294 -0.99 -23.30 -19.07
CA VAL A 294 -0.97 -22.62 -20.37
C VAL A 294 -1.08 -21.10 -20.20
N LEU A 295 -1.97 -20.64 -19.32
CA LEU A 295 -2.16 -19.22 -19.07
C LEU A 295 -0.98 -18.60 -18.33
N THR A 296 -0.38 -19.29 -17.36
CA THR A 296 0.82 -18.80 -16.66
C THR A 296 2.04 -18.71 -17.58
N LYS A 297 2.13 -19.56 -18.61
CA LYS A 297 3.18 -19.46 -19.65
C LYS A 297 2.95 -18.32 -20.66
N ARG A 298 1.72 -17.83 -20.79
CA ARG A 298 1.33 -16.81 -21.78
C ARG A 298 1.09 -15.44 -21.17
N VAL A 299 0.85 -15.39 -19.87
CA VAL A 299 0.53 -14.19 -19.11
C VAL A 299 1.38 -14.24 -17.84
N ASP A 300 2.40 -13.39 -17.82
CA ASP A 300 3.16 -13.13 -16.61
C ASP A 300 2.18 -12.76 -15.48
N ASP A 301 2.43 -13.30 -14.28
CA ASP A 301 1.60 -13.09 -13.08
C ASP A 301 0.13 -13.54 -13.16
N PHE A 302 -0.23 -14.42 -14.11
CA PHE A 302 -1.61 -14.95 -14.23
C PHE A 302 -2.19 -15.45 -12.91
N HIS A 303 -1.40 -16.17 -12.12
CA HIS A 303 -1.80 -16.70 -10.82
C HIS A 303 -2.15 -15.58 -9.83
N LEU A 304 -1.39 -14.48 -9.82
CA LEU A 304 -1.65 -13.32 -8.96
C LEU A 304 -2.90 -12.59 -9.40
N PHE A 305 -3.10 -12.41 -10.71
CA PHE A 305 -4.35 -11.86 -11.24
C PHE A 305 -5.56 -12.74 -10.93
N PHE A 306 -5.42 -14.07 -10.94
CA PHE A 306 -6.50 -14.97 -10.55
C PHE A 306 -6.91 -14.77 -9.08
N PHE A 307 -5.95 -14.76 -8.16
CA PHE A 307 -6.23 -14.51 -6.74
C PHE A 307 -6.75 -13.10 -6.49
N TRP A 308 -6.18 -12.09 -7.14
CA TRP A 308 -6.66 -10.71 -7.09
C TRP A 308 -8.09 -10.60 -7.58
N THR A 309 -8.42 -11.20 -8.73
CA THR A 309 -9.78 -11.18 -9.29
C THR A 309 -10.77 -11.80 -8.31
N GLY A 310 -10.45 -12.98 -7.78
CA GLY A 310 -11.31 -13.65 -6.81
C GLY A 310 -11.52 -12.82 -5.55
N PHE A 311 -10.44 -12.31 -4.97
CA PHE A 311 -10.48 -11.48 -3.76
C PHE A 311 -11.27 -10.18 -3.96
N SER A 312 -10.89 -9.39 -4.97
CA SER A 312 -11.47 -8.08 -5.23
C SER A 312 -12.94 -8.17 -5.64
N PHE A 313 -13.29 -9.11 -6.53
CA PHE A 313 -14.67 -9.28 -7.01
C PHE A 313 -15.60 -9.75 -5.89
N VAL A 314 -15.17 -10.71 -5.06
CA VAL A 314 -15.96 -11.15 -3.90
C VAL A 314 -16.18 -9.99 -2.93
N TYR A 315 -15.14 -9.22 -2.63
CA TYR A 315 -15.26 -8.06 -1.74
C TYR A 315 -16.26 -7.04 -2.31
N ILE A 316 -16.07 -6.62 -3.57
CA ILE A 316 -16.91 -5.62 -4.24
C ILE A 316 -18.36 -6.10 -4.30
N LEU A 317 -18.60 -7.38 -4.63
CA LEU A 317 -19.94 -7.95 -4.70
C LEU A 317 -20.63 -7.96 -3.32
N LEU A 318 -19.90 -8.33 -2.26
CA LEU A 318 -20.42 -8.28 -0.89
C LEU A 318 -20.77 -6.85 -0.48
N PHE A 319 -19.90 -5.90 -0.81
CA PHE A 319 -20.12 -4.48 -0.51
C PHE A 319 -21.28 -3.88 -1.29
N PHE A 320 -21.38 -4.18 -2.59
CA PHE A 320 -22.49 -3.74 -3.45
C PHE A 320 -23.83 -4.30 -2.96
N ARG A 321 -23.90 -5.59 -2.60
CA ARG A 321 -25.12 -6.19 -2.04
C ARG A 321 -25.52 -5.57 -0.71
N TYR A 322 -24.54 -5.27 0.15
CA TYR A 322 -24.80 -4.54 1.39
C TYR A 322 -25.40 -3.16 1.12
N MET A 323 -24.87 -2.44 0.13
CA MET A 323 -25.41 -1.14 -0.29
C MET A 323 -26.84 -1.26 -0.84
N ALA A 324 -27.10 -2.22 -1.72
CA ALA A 324 -28.41 -2.44 -2.34
C ALA A 324 -29.48 -2.92 -1.34
N GLY A 325 -29.09 -3.70 -0.33
CA GLY A 325 -30.00 -4.19 0.71
C GLY A 325 -30.32 -3.18 1.81
N ARG A 326 -29.76 -1.97 1.74
CA ARG A 326 -29.94 -0.94 2.77
C ARG A 326 -31.29 -0.24 2.60
N SER A 327 -32.21 -0.44 3.54
CA SER A 327 -33.40 0.41 3.67
C SER A 327 -33.00 1.85 4.05
N GLU A 328 -33.60 2.85 3.39
CA GLU A 328 -33.47 4.28 3.71
C GLU A 328 -33.70 4.58 5.19
N ARG A 329 -34.51 3.76 5.89
CA ARG A 329 -34.84 3.92 7.32
C ARG A 329 -33.73 3.51 8.30
N SER A 330 -32.60 2.97 7.83
CA SER A 330 -31.44 2.68 8.69
C SER A 330 -30.65 3.97 9.05
N HIS A 331 -31.35 4.95 9.60
CA HIS A 331 -30.80 6.10 10.32
C HIS A 331 -30.29 5.65 11.70
N LEU A 332 -29.37 4.68 11.74
CA LEU A 332 -28.62 4.47 12.97
C LEU A 332 -27.58 5.60 13.07
N PRO A 333 -27.51 6.31 14.20
CA PRO A 333 -26.59 7.40 14.42
C PRO A 333 -25.20 6.82 14.63
N ASN A 334 -24.57 6.36 13.56
CA ASN A 334 -23.17 6.01 13.59
C ASN A 334 -22.40 7.33 13.60
N ARG A 335 -22.30 7.92 14.79
CA ARG A 335 -21.27 8.89 15.14
C ARG A 335 -19.93 8.16 15.04
N TYR A 336 -19.49 7.86 13.81
CA TYR A 336 -18.07 7.85 13.49
C TYR A 336 -17.62 9.29 13.70
N SER A 337 -17.42 9.60 14.95
CA SER A 337 -16.80 10.80 15.39
C SER A 337 -15.34 10.61 15.06
N LEU A 338 -14.74 11.57 14.37
CA LEU A 338 -13.29 11.81 14.45
C LEU A 338 -12.96 12.32 15.87
N SER A 339 -13.57 11.73 16.91
CA SER A 339 -13.30 12.09 18.30
C SER A 339 -11.90 11.61 18.57
N ILE A 340 -11.05 12.54 18.98
CA ILE A 340 -9.69 12.29 19.36
C ILE A 340 -9.74 11.80 20.81
N PRO A 341 -9.59 10.48 21.10
CA PRO A 341 -9.58 9.99 22.49
C PRO A 341 -8.45 10.60 23.32
N HIS A 342 -7.32 10.94 22.68
CA HIS A 342 -6.18 11.61 23.31
C HIS A 342 -5.32 12.31 22.25
N TRP A 343 -4.75 13.47 22.59
CA TRP A 343 -3.97 14.30 21.65
C TRP A 343 -2.73 13.57 21.08
N SER A 344 -2.15 12.63 21.84
CA SER A 344 -0.97 11.87 21.40
C SER A 344 -1.22 11.12 20.08
N PHE A 345 -2.46 10.72 19.80
CA PHE A 345 -2.78 10.03 18.55
C PHE A 345 -2.69 10.91 17.30
N LEU A 346 -2.47 12.22 17.44
CA LEU A 346 -2.18 13.10 16.30
C LEU A 346 -0.73 12.96 15.82
N ILE A 347 0.15 12.35 16.61
CA ILE A 347 1.57 12.19 16.26
C ILE A 347 1.73 11.36 14.98
N ILE A 348 1.06 10.21 14.86
CA ILE A 348 1.25 9.33 13.69
C ILE A 348 0.65 9.93 12.41
N PRO A 349 -0.60 10.48 12.40
CA PRO A 349 -1.09 11.23 11.25
C PRO A 349 -0.19 12.41 10.86
N LEU A 350 0.43 13.10 11.83
CA LEU A 350 1.42 14.13 11.53
C LEU A 350 2.67 13.54 10.86
N LEU A 351 3.15 12.37 11.28
CA LEU A 351 4.25 11.67 10.60
C LEU A 351 3.87 11.25 9.17
N VAL A 352 2.64 10.79 8.94
CA VAL A 352 2.13 10.55 7.56
C VAL A 352 2.18 11.83 6.75
N PHE A 353 1.75 12.95 7.33
CA PHE A 353 1.78 14.25 6.66
C PHE A 353 3.21 14.72 6.34
N ILE A 354 4.14 14.58 7.28
CA ILE A 354 5.56 14.92 7.09
C ILE A 354 6.20 14.02 6.02
N ASN A 355 5.86 12.72 6.00
CA ASN A 355 6.34 11.80 4.97
C ASN A 355 5.89 12.24 3.57
N GLY A 356 4.61 12.60 3.42
CA GLY A 356 4.07 13.17 2.18
C GLY A 356 4.67 14.54 1.82
N GLY A 357 4.91 15.37 2.84
CA GLY A 357 5.51 16.70 2.67
C GLY A 357 7.01 16.70 2.37
N SER A 358 7.69 15.56 2.50
CA SER A 358 9.15 15.45 2.44
C SER A 358 9.78 16.01 1.16
N PRO A 359 9.23 15.79 -0.05
CA PRO A 359 9.77 16.35 -1.29
C PRO A 359 9.80 17.89 -1.27
N TYR A 360 8.74 18.51 -0.74
CA TYR A 360 8.61 19.97 -0.68
C TYR A 360 9.49 20.62 0.39
N LEU A 361 9.82 19.87 1.45
CA LEU A 361 10.71 20.33 2.51
C LEU A 361 12.18 20.23 2.14
N GLY A 362 12.54 19.58 1.03
CA GLY A 362 13.94 19.32 0.66
C GLY A 362 14.52 18.08 1.35
N LEU A 363 13.66 17.18 1.86
CA LEU A 363 14.02 15.87 2.42
C LEU A 363 13.95 14.79 1.33
N LYS A 364 13.60 13.56 1.65
CA LYS A 364 13.53 12.45 0.69
C LYS A 364 12.50 12.68 -0.42
N THR A 365 12.75 12.12 -1.59
CA THR A 365 11.79 12.09 -2.72
C THR A 365 11.22 10.70 -2.94
N GLU A 366 11.93 9.65 -2.56
CA GLU A 366 11.43 8.29 -2.59
C GLU A 366 10.61 7.91 -1.34
N SER A 367 9.67 6.99 -1.53
CA SER A 367 8.71 6.53 -0.51
C SER A 367 7.95 7.67 0.21
N SER A 368 7.68 8.76 -0.52
CA SER A 368 7.05 10.00 -0.05
C SER A 368 5.57 10.13 -0.42
N PHE A 369 4.93 9.03 -0.82
CA PHE A 369 3.59 8.99 -1.42
C PHE A 369 3.48 9.66 -2.79
N ALA A 370 4.60 9.98 -3.45
CA ALA A 370 4.66 10.53 -4.80
C ALA A 370 4.04 9.61 -5.88
N MET A 371 3.87 8.30 -5.63
CA MET A 371 3.08 7.34 -6.42
C MET A 371 2.89 7.67 -7.91
N PHE A 372 3.97 7.60 -8.69
CA PHE A 372 3.90 7.77 -10.15
C PHE A 372 3.30 9.11 -10.56
N SER A 373 3.75 10.19 -9.93
CA SER A 373 3.25 11.54 -10.17
C SER A 373 4.09 12.35 -11.12
N ASN A 374 5.26 11.88 -11.56
CA ASN A 374 6.26 12.71 -12.26
C ASN A 374 6.81 13.90 -11.43
N LEU A 375 6.51 14.00 -10.14
CA LEU A 375 6.90 15.13 -9.30
C LEU A 375 8.42 15.31 -9.21
N LYS A 376 8.91 16.47 -9.66
CA LYS A 376 10.31 16.91 -9.52
C LYS A 376 10.39 18.01 -8.45
N THR A 377 11.28 17.82 -7.49
CA THR A 377 11.66 18.83 -6.49
C THR A 377 13.18 18.95 -6.32
N GLU A 378 13.93 18.11 -7.01
CA GLU A 378 15.38 18.01 -6.96
C GLU A 378 16.08 19.14 -7.73
N GLY A 379 17.31 19.47 -7.34
CA GLY A 379 18.13 20.50 -7.99
C GLY A 379 17.73 21.94 -7.72
N GLY A 380 16.92 22.19 -6.67
CA GLY A 380 16.42 23.53 -6.34
C GLY A 380 15.39 24.06 -7.33
N VAL A 381 14.77 23.18 -8.12
CA VAL A 381 13.68 23.48 -9.04
C VAL A 381 12.49 22.59 -8.72
N THR A 382 11.30 22.96 -9.19
CA THR A 382 10.12 22.12 -9.07
C THR A 382 9.19 22.30 -10.25
N ASN A 383 8.55 21.20 -10.67
CA ASN A 383 7.52 21.21 -11.71
C ASN A 383 6.09 21.34 -11.12
N HIS A 384 5.96 21.48 -9.80
CA HIS A 384 4.67 21.57 -9.11
C HIS A 384 4.01 22.95 -9.32
N PHE A 385 2.71 22.99 -9.62
CA PHE A 385 2.03 24.25 -9.95
C PHE A 385 1.87 25.21 -8.77
N ILE A 386 1.80 24.69 -7.55
CA ILE A 386 1.44 25.47 -6.35
C ILE A 386 2.64 25.73 -5.43
N VAL A 387 3.60 24.81 -5.36
CA VAL A 387 4.63 24.83 -4.31
C VAL A 387 5.94 25.23 -4.96
N PRO A 388 6.47 26.44 -4.71
CA PRO A 388 7.73 26.86 -5.30
C PRO A 388 8.92 26.20 -4.59
N ALA A 389 10.04 26.05 -5.30
CA ALA A 389 11.27 25.44 -4.76
C ALA A 389 11.82 26.17 -3.53
N GLY A 390 11.52 27.46 -3.36
CA GLY A 390 11.91 28.26 -2.19
C GLY A 390 11.32 27.79 -0.86
N VAL A 391 10.31 26.91 -0.86
CA VAL A 391 9.76 26.30 0.37
C VAL A 391 10.71 25.26 0.98
N GLN A 392 11.68 24.74 0.22
CA GLN A 392 12.63 23.75 0.72
C GLN A 392 13.52 24.33 1.81
N VAL A 393 13.24 23.90 3.05
CA VAL A 393 13.99 24.27 4.26
C VAL A 393 15.31 23.51 4.34
N PHE A 394 15.35 22.27 3.85
CA PHE A 394 16.55 21.43 3.82
C PHE A 394 17.20 21.40 2.44
N ASP A 395 18.53 21.24 2.42
CA ASP A 395 19.32 21.31 1.18
C ASP A 395 19.65 19.94 0.57
N PHE A 396 19.13 18.83 1.12
CA PHE A 396 19.52 17.48 0.68
C PHE A 396 19.21 17.20 -0.80
N GLN A 397 18.21 17.88 -1.35
CA GLN A 397 17.82 17.77 -2.77
C GLN A 397 18.54 18.75 -3.70
N LYS A 398 19.23 19.77 -3.17
CA LYS A 398 19.77 20.88 -3.99
C LYS A 398 21.13 20.55 -4.61
N ASP A 399 21.92 19.72 -3.92
CA ASP A 399 23.26 19.33 -4.38
C ASP A 399 23.19 18.10 -5.28
N MET A 400 23.19 18.33 -6.59
CA MET A 400 23.08 17.28 -7.61
C MET A 400 24.44 16.96 -8.24
N VAL A 401 24.58 15.70 -8.65
CA VAL A 401 25.77 15.17 -9.32
C VAL A 401 25.38 14.65 -10.71
N GLU A 402 26.16 15.05 -11.70
CA GLU A 402 26.17 14.44 -13.03
C GLU A 402 27.41 13.54 -13.14
N VAL A 403 27.22 12.25 -13.38
CA VAL A 403 28.32 11.34 -13.67
C VAL A 403 28.73 11.51 -15.13
N VAL A 404 30.02 11.72 -15.38
CA VAL A 404 30.59 11.85 -16.73
C VAL A 404 31.12 10.51 -17.21
N SER A 405 31.90 9.83 -16.36
CA SER A 405 32.48 8.52 -16.64
C SER A 405 32.78 7.78 -15.34
N SER A 406 32.74 6.45 -15.35
CA SER A 406 33.07 5.66 -14.17
C SER A 406 33.59 4.26 -14.54
N SER A 407 34.40 3.70 -13.66
CA SER A 407 34.74 2.27 -13.67
C SER A 407 33.60 1.36 -13.18
N ASP A 408 32.60 1.92 -12.51
CA ASP A 408 31.42 1.19 -12.01
C ASP A 408 30.28 1.17 -13.03
N LYS A 409 29.63 0.02 -13.19
CA LYS A 409 28.61 -0.20 -14.22
C LYS A 409 27.36 0.64 -14.01
N GLU A 410 26.88 0.79 -12.79
CA GLU A 410 25.65 1.55 -12.51
C GLU A 410 25.90 3.05 -12.72
N LEU A 411 27.02 3.57 -12.21
CA LEU A 411 27.40 4.96 -12.44
C LEU A 411 27.61 5.26 -13.93
N GLN A 412 28.18 4.31 -14.68
CA GLN A 412 28.29 4.43 -16.14
C GLN A 412 26.92 4.42 -16.83
N ALA A 413 25.96 3.64 -16.32
CA ALA A 413 24.59 3.65 -16.82
C ALA A 413 23.89 4.99 -16.54
N LEU A 414 24.15 5.65 -15.40
CA LEU A 414 23.64 7.01 -15.13
C LEU A 414 24.16 8.02 -16.15
N ALA A 415 25.46 7.98 -16.43
CA ALA A 415 26.08 8.83 -17.45
C ALA A 415 25.47 8.59 -18.84
N ALA A 416 25.34 7.33 -19.24
CA ALA A 416 24.77 6.94 -20.53
C ALA A 416 23.31 7.39 -20.68
N ASN A 417 22.52 7.29 -19.61
CA ASN A 417 21.12 7.70 -19.58
C ASN A 417 20.92 9.20 -19.26
N ARG A 418 22.00 9.97 -19.09
CA ARG A 418 21.96 11.42 -18.77
C ARG A 418 21.12 11.72 -17.53
N LYS A 419 21.28 10.89 -16.50
CA LYS A 419 20.61 11.06 -15.21
C LYS A 419 21.49 11.84 -14.23
N LEU A 420 20.82 12.52 -13.32
CA LEU A 420 21.41 13.19 -12.17
C LEU A 420 20.99 12.44 -10.91
N MET A 421 21.86 12.41 -9.91
CA MET A 421 21.57 11.87 -8.58
C MET A 421 21.92 12.89 -7.50
N ALA A 422 21.24 12.83 -6.36
CA ALA A 422 21.60 13.68 -5.23
C ALA A 422 23.02 13.32 -4.74
N TYR A 423 23.83 14.34 -4.41
CA TYR A 423 25.18 14.12 -3.89
C TYR A 423 25.16 13.26 -2.61
N PHE A 424 24.09 13.35 -1.82
CA PHE A 424 23.85 12.49 -0.67
C PHE A 424 23.96 11.01 -1.05
N GLU A 425 23.25 10.58 -2.09
CA GLU A 425 23.26 9.18 -2.55
C GLU A 425 24.56 8.82 -3.27
N PHE A 426 25.08 9.74 -4.08
CA PHE A 426 26.35 9.54 -4.78
C PHE A 426 27.48 9.22 -3.81
N LYS A 427 27.60 9.99 -2.73
CA LYS A 427 28.59 9.80 -1.68
C LYS A 427 28.48 8.42 -1.05
N ASP A 428 27.27 8.00 -0.67
CA ASP A 428 27.04 6.68 -0.07
C ASP A 428 27.32 5.54 -1.05
N TYR A 429 26.96 5.72 -2.31
CA TYR A 429 27.20 4.74 -3.37
C TYR A 429 28.71 4.53 -3.59
N VAL A 430 29.48 5.61 -3.77
CA VAL A 430 30.93 5.55 -3.98
C VAL A 430 31.65 4.96 -2.76
N ALA A 431 31.27 5.37 -1.54
CA ALA A 431 31.88 4.85 -0.32
C ALA A 431 31.64 3.34 -0.13
N SER A 432 30.49 2.84 -0.58
CA SER A 432 30.11 1.43 -0.46
C SER A 432 30.75 0.55 -1.54
N ASN A 433 30.65 0.97 -2.80
CA ASN A 433 31.05 0.17 -3.96
C ASN A 433 32.52 0.34 -4.34
N LYS A 434 33.15 1.44 -3.92
CA LYS A 434 34.58 1.74 -4.14
C LYS A 434 35.01 1.55 -5.60
N PRO A 435 34.42 2.30 -6.56
CA PRO A 435 34.89 2.31 -7.95
C PRO A 435 36.38 2.68 -8.01
N GLN A 436 37.11 2.13 -8.99
CA GLN A 436 38.52 2.49 -9.21
C GLN A 436 38.68 3.97 -9.54
N PHE A 437 37.81 4.49 -10.39
CA PHE A 437 37.67 5.92 -10.67
C PHE A 437 36.21 6.30 -10.94
N VAL A 438 35.89 7.59 -10.70
CA VAL A 438 34.68 8.25 -11.19
C VAL A 438 34.97 9.72 -11.50
N GLU A 439 34.55 10.17 -12.67
CA GLU A 439 34.54 11.58 -13.08
C GLU A 439 33.12 12.10 -13.02
N TYR A 440 32.93 13.25 -12.37
CA TYR A 440 31.61 13.79 -12.11
C TYR A 440 31.61 15.32 -12.05
N ILE A 441 30.47 15.92 -12.37
CA ILE A 441 30.23 17.36 -12.25
C ILE A 441 29.34 17.60 -11.03
N ARG A 442 29.78 18.50 -10.16
CA ARG A 442 29.03 18.95 -8.98
C ARG A 442 29.15 20.47 -8.89
N LYS A 443 28.03 21.17 -8.73
CA LYS A 443 27.99 22.66 -8.69
C LYS A 443 28.74 23.32 -9.87
N GLY A 444 28.62 22.73 -11.06
CA GLY A 444 29.23 23.23 -12.29
C GLY A 444 30.74 23.03 -12.42
N LYS A 445 31.39 22.34 -11.47
CA LYS A 445 32.82 22.01 -11.52
C LYS A 445 33.00 20.51 -11.74
N GLN A 446 33.97 20.16 -12.58
CA GLN A 446 34.36 18.77 -12.80
C GLN A 446 35.33 18.31 -11.71
N TYR A 447 35.11 17.10 -11.23
CA TYR A 447 35.89 16.41 -10.21
C TYR A 447 36.24 15.01 -10.70
N THR A 448 37.39 14.52 -10.24
CA THR A 448 37.82 13.13 -10.45
C THR A 448 38.12 12.53 -9.10
N PHE A 449 37.53 11.38 -8.82
CA PHE A 449 37.89 10.53 -7.70
C PHE A 449 38.63 9.31 -8.22
N ASN A 450 39.81 9.04 -7.69
CA ASN A 450 40.60 7.84 -7.94
C ASN A 450 40.82 7.11 -6.62
N LEU A 451 40.40 5.85 -6.54
CA LEU A 451 40.52 5.06 -5.31
C LEU A 451 41.98 4.87 -4.87
N ALA A 452 42.90 4.75 -5.83
CA ALA A 452 44.33 4.58 -5.56
C ALA A 452 44.98 5.83 -4.93
N GLU A 453 44.40 7.02 -5.16
CA GLU A 453 44.92 8.31 -4.70
C GLU A 453 44.15 8.84 -3.48
N ALA A 454 42.95 8.31 -3.23
CA ALA A 454 42.07 8.76 -2.17
C ALA A 454 42.59 8.38 -0.78
N ASN A 455 42.76 9.39 0.08
CA ASN A 455 43.07 9.16 1.49
C ASN A 455 41.82 8.68 2.26
N HIS A 456 42.02 8.06 3.43
CA HIS A 456 40.91 7.58 4.28
C HIS A 456 39.97 8.69 4.77
N THR A 457 40.40 9.95 4.72
CA THR A 457 39.60 11.12 5.12
C THR A 457 38.86 11.78 3.97
N HIS A 458 39.01 11.26 2.74
CA HIS A 458 38.34 11.80 1.57
C HIS A 458 36.82 11.68 1.75
N GLU A 459 36.07 12.72 1.39
CA GLU A 459 34.63 12.77 1.68
C GLU A 459 33.86 11.56 1.10
N LEU A 460 34.21 11.15 -0.12
CA LEU A 460 33.65 9.97 -0.82
C LEU A 460 34.12 8.61 -0.27
N MET A 461 35.04 8.59 0.70
CA MET A 461 35.44 7.37 1.42
C MET A 461 34.61 7.16 2.69
N SER A 462 33.76 8.13 3.04
CA SER A 462 32.89 8.09 4.23
C SER A 462 31.42 8.08 3.82
N GLN A 463 30.61 7.24 4.48
CA GLN A 463 29.16 7.24 4.31
C GLN A 463 28.52 8.36 5.14
N ASN A 464 27.30 8.76 4.76
CA ASN A 464 26.46 9.64 5.56
C ASN A 464 26.06 8.97 6.89
N PRO A 465 25.65 9.76 7.90
CA PRO A 465 25.18 9.24 9.19
C PRO A 465 24.12 8.15 9.01
N TYR A 466 24.28 7.04 9.75
CA TYR A 466 23.45 5.85 9.60
C TYR A 466 21.93 6.14 9.62
N LEU A 467 21.49 6.99 10.54
CA LEU A 467 20.07 7.33 10.66
C LEU A 467 19.55 8.07 9.43
N LEU A 468 20.33 9.00 8.86
CA LEU A 468 19.94 9.72 7.65
C LEU A 468 19.83 8.77 6.46
N ARG A 469 20.75 7.82 6.32
CA ARG A 469 20.71 6.81 5.25
C ARG A 469 19.53 5.85 5.34
N ARG A 470 18.95 5.69 6.53
CA ARG A 470 17.74 4.88 6.71
C ARG A 470 16.47 5.66 6.42
N LEU A 471 16.49 6.98 6.61
CA LEU A 471 15.31 7.84 6.51
C LEU A 471 15.23 8.59 5.17
N LEU A 472 16.36 8.85 4.52
CA LEU A 472 16.44 9.62 3.29
C LEU A 472 16.80 8.71 2.11
N SER A 473 16.00 8.83 1.06
CA SER A 473 16.23 8.23 -0.26
C SER A 473 15.74 9.21 -1.30
N PHE A 474 16.49 9.35 -2.37
CA PHE A 474 16.19 10.25 -3.46
C PHE A 474 16.05 9.40 -4.71
N ARG A 475 15.23 9.86 -5.65
CA ARG A 475 15.21 9.27 -6.96
C ARG A 475 16.24 9.95 -7.83
N GLU A 476 16.77 9.19 -8.78
CA GLU A 476 17.48 9.77 -9.90
C GLU A 476 16.50 10.57 -10.77
N ILE A 477 16.98 11.69 -11.33
CA ILE A 477 16.18 12.53 -12.23
C ILE A 477 16.85 12.61 -13.59
N ASN A 478 16.08 12.84 -14.64
CA ASN A 478 16.65 13.17 -15.94
C ASN A 478 17.23 14.58 -15.91
N LYS A 479 18.41 14.75 -16.53
CA LYS A 479 19.06 16.06 -16.68
C LYS A 479 18.18 17.06 -17.44
N TYR A 480 17.38 16.59 -18.38
CA TYR A 480 16.49 17.39 -19.21
C TYR A 480 15.04 17.02 -18.96
N ASP A 481 14.17 18.00 -19.04
CA ASP A 481 12.71 17.81 -18.98
C ASP A 481 12.18 17.33 -20.35
N PRO A 482 11.01 16.66 -20.39
CA PRO A 482 10.15 16.29 -19.26
C PRO A 482 10.73 15.16 -18.40
N GLN A 483 10.34 15.10 -17.13
CA GLN A 483 10.69 13.94 -16.30
C GLN A 483 9.83 12.73 -16.68
N PRO A 484 10.44 11.64 -17.14
CA PRO A 484 9.73 10.43 -17.51
C PRO A 484 9.10 9.74 -16.29
N CYS A 485 8.20 8.81 -16.55
CA CYS A 485 7.64 7.96 -15.51
C CYS A 485 8.64 6.87 -15.08
N TYR A 486 9.52 7.18 -14.13
CA TYR A 486 10.41 6.22 -13.48
C TYR A 486 10.38 6.38 -11.96
N HIS A 487 10.39 5.25 -11.26
CA HIS A 487 10.47 5.09 -9.81
C HIS A 487 11.19 3.80 -9.46
#